data_AF-A0A9N9N8L6-F1
#
_entry.id   AF-A0A9N9N8L6-F1
#
_cell.length_a   1.000
_cell.length_b   1.000
_cell.length_c   1.000
_cell.angle_alpha   90.00
_cell.angle_beta   90.00
_cell.angle_gamma   90.00
#
_symmetry.space_group_name_H-M   'P 1'
#
loop_
_entity.id
_entity.type
_entity.pdbx_description
1 polymer ?
#
loop_
_entity_poly.entity_id
_entity_poly.type
_entity_poly.pdbx_seq_one_letter_code
_entity_poly.pdbx_strand_id
1 'polypeptide(L)'
;AVGCMLRGDLILNLAKDTNVRKLEMKFIGKTNTRWNDDKKTVSEEREIISHTWNFIESSREINTNVINPSRSRFKLLVQTTNAELGKVQYYLTAKAYRSRLSSKIRLQQQVEILRTLPDHINSQGIGFAREFNDMLSYEVNIPKKAYPLGQQIPIEMKICPHVKNLKVTGVDVQLFEKTTYTSCGQKITDSRIATFQSLDSFGENRLIEDEEEGDIGNIVYQQIMNLNLPICSRPVHYSCATPLISVAHDLKFSFQISLPHKKAELKISVPITILSCKAINDYITLPSYEDDSFYCPCHPEYLRMAKLILGENEGSRTYENNCHDGRHNLLNVQRNHYHRAPPSYEDSVSEQ
;
A
#
# COMPACT_ATOMS: atom_id res chain seq x y z
N ALA A 1 -5.33 11.67 3.53
CA ALA A 1 -5.67 10.24 3.62
C ALA A 1 -6.34 9.99 4.96
N VAL A 2 -7.64 9.68 4.95
CA VAL A 2 -8.38 9.29 6.16
C VAL A 2 -7.81 7.95 6.62
N GLY A 3 -7.42 7.86 7.90
CA GLY A 3 -6.68 6.73 8.43
C GLY A 3 -7.44 5.41 8.30
N CYS A 4 -6.73 4.33 7.98
CA CYS A 4 -7.28 2.97 8.03
C CYS A 4 -7.66 2.66 9.49
N MET A 5 -8.95 2.59 9.78
CA MET A 5 -9.44 2.14 11.08
C MET A 5 -9.49 0.61 11.09
N LEU A 6 -8.87 -0.04 12.08
CA LEU A 6 -9.08 -1.46 12.29
C LEU A 6 -10.35 -1.63 13.13
N ARG A 7 -11.36 -2.30 12.58
CA ARG A 7 -12.63 -2.62 13.24
C ARG A 7 -12.83 -4.13 13.28
N GLY A 8 -13.43 -4.62 14.35
CA GLY A 8 -13.80 -6.02 14.51
C GLY A 8 -14.24 -6.29 15.95
N ASP A 9 -14.72 -7.51 16.17
CA ASP A 9 -15.20 -7.97 17.48
C ASP A 9 -14.28 -9.02 18.08
N LEU A 10 -14.17 -9.00 19.41
CA LEU A 10 -13.50 -10.05 20.18
C LEU A 10 -14.57 -10.90 20.86
N ILE A 11 -14.77 -12.12 20.37
CA ILE A 11 -15.76 -13.06 20.90
C ILE A 11 -15.05 -14.06 21.82
N LEU A 12 -15.50 -14.18 23.07
CA LEU A 12 -15.01 -15.14 24.04
C LEU A 12 -16.11 -16.14 24.39
N ASN A 13 -16.00 -17.36 23.85
CA ASN A 13 -16.93 -18.45 24.13
C ASN A 13 -16.42 -19.31 25.30
N LEU A 14 -17.19 -19.38 26.38
CA LEU A 14 -16.85 -20.13 27.59
C LEU A 14 -17.80 -21.32 27.75
N ALA A 15 -17.26 -22.52 27.95
CA ALA A 15 -18.09 -23.73 28.10
C ALA A 15 -18.82 -23.80 29.45
N LYS A 16 -18.36 -23.03 30.45
CA LYS A 16 -18.90 -22.98 31.82
C LYS A 16 -18.65 -21.58 32.40
N ASP A 17 -19.46 -21.18 33.36
CA ASP A 17 -19.28 -19.96 34.13
C ASP A 17 -17.84 -19.83 34.65
N THR A 18 -17.15 -18.80 34.17
CA THR A 18 -15.73 -18.58 34.44
C THR A 18 -15.50 -17.13 34.83
N ASN A 19 -14.95 -16.91 36.03
CA ASN A 19 -14.59 -15.56 36.47
C ASN A 19 -13.36 -15.06 35.67
N VAL A 20 -13.59 -14.15 34.73
CA VAL A 20 -12.57 -13.45 33.93
C VAL A 20 -12.30 -12.09 34.55
N ARG A 21 -11.07 -11.88 35.03
CA ARG A 21 -10.65 -10.64 35.72
C ARG A 21 -10.15 -9.56 34.77
N LYS A 22 -9.63 -9.98 33.61
CA LYS A 22 -9.08 -9.08 32.60
C LYS A 22 -9.22 -9.73 31.23
N LEU A 23 -9.68 -8.95 30.26
CA LEU A 23 -9.74 -9.31 28.86
C LEU A 23 -9.04 -8.21 28.07
N GLU A 24 -7.97 -8.56 27.36
CA GLU A 24 -7.22 -7.62 26.51
C GLU A 24 -7.01 -8.19 25.11
N MET A 25 -6.91 -7.31 24.12
CA MET A 25 -6.40 -7.63 22.79
C MET A 25 -5.21 -6.72 22.51
N LYS A 26 -4.13 -7.28 21.98
CA LYS A 26 -2.92 -6.55 21.62
C LYS A 26 -2.65 -6.69 20.13
N PHE A 27 -2.65 -5.58 19.40
CA PHE A 27 -2.14 -5.50 18.04
C PHE A 27 -0.67 -5.12 18.07
N ILE A 28 0.19 -5.95 17.47
CA ILE A 28 1.63 -5.70 17.38
C ILE A 28 2.08 -5.86 15.95
N GLY A 29 2.80 -4.87 15.43
CA GLY A 29 3.60 -4.98 14.20
C GLY A 29 5.08 -4.97 14.53
N LYS A 30 5.83 -5.92 13.97
CA LYS A 30 7.27 -6.05 14.15
C LYS A 30 7.97 -6.16 12.81
N THR A 31 9.15 -5.56 12.72
CA THR A 31 10.10 -5.83 11.64
C THR A 31 11.32 -6.52 12.24
N ASN A 32 11.82 -7.54 11.56
CA ASN A 32 13.05 -8.21 11.97
C ASN A 32 13.96 -8.45 10.77
N THR A 33 15.25 -8.51 11.05
CA THR A 33 16.28 -8.91 10.09
C THR A 33 17.21 -9.91 10.74
N ARG A 34 17.67 -10.88 9.96
CA ARG A 34 18.61 -11.90 10.45
C ARG A 34 19.44 -12.45 9.30
N TRP A 35 20.75 -12.51 9.50
CA TRP A 35 21.69 -13.21 8.63
C TRP A 35 22.88 -13.74 9.43
N ASN A 36 23.67 -14.60 8.80
CA ASN A 36 24.94 -15.06 9.36
C ASN A 36 26.08 -14.27 8.74
N ASP A 37 26.89 -13.67 9.59
CA ASP A 37 28.23 -13.17 9.27
C ASP A 37 29.23 -14.27 9.69
N ASP A 38 30.41 -14.34 9.07
CA ASP A 38 31.33 -15.51 9.09
C ASP A 38 31.68 -16.06 10.49
N LYS A 39 31.41 -15.29 11.56
CA LYS A 39 31.66 -15.66 12.95
C LYS A 39 30.45 -15.51 13.87
N LYS A 40 29.32 -14.95 13.41
CA LYS A 40 28.17 -14.62 14.27
C LYS A 40 26.87 -14.43 13.48
N THR A 41 25.74 -14.89 14.04
CA THR A 41 24.43 -14.46 13.58
C THR A 41 24.14 -13.02 13.99
N VAL A 42 23.89 -12.15 13.03
CA VAL A 42 23.44 -10.77 13.26
C VAL A 42 21.92 -10.74 13.13
N SER A 43 21.24 -10.25 14.16
CA SER A 43 19.77 -10.15 14.16
C SER A 43 19.31 -8.92 14.94
N GLU A 44 18.30 -8.25 14.41
CA GLU A 44 17.64 -7.12 15.06
C GLU A 44 16.13 -7.27 14.87
N GLU A 45 15.37 -6.93 15.90
CA GLU A 45 13.91 -6.83 15.85
C GLU A 45 13.52 -5.43 16.35
N ARG A 46 12.62 -4.77 15.64
CA ARG A 46 12.02 -3.50 16.05
C ARG A 46 10.51 -3.58 16.01
N GLU A 47 9.89 -2.98 17.02
CA GLU A 47 8.45 -2.77 17.04
C GLU A 47 8.10 -1.59 16.13
N ILE A 48 7.20 -1.82 15.18
CA ILE A 48 6.62 -0.78 14.32
C ILE A 48 5.44 -0.13 15.04
N ILE A 49 4.62 -0.96 15.68
CA ILE A 49 3.43 -0.53 16.39
C ILE A 49 3.08 -1.53 17.49
N SER A 50 2.58 -1.01 18.62
CA SER A 50 1.94 -1.79 19.67
C SER A 50 0.75 -1.02 20.19
N HIS A 51 -0.43 -1.64 20.12
CA HIS A 51 -1.65 -1.10 20.67
C HIS A 51 -2.37 -2.18 21.48
N THR A 52 -2.90 -1.81 22.63
CA THR A 52 -3.64 -2.73 23.51
C THR A 52 -5.02 -2.16 23.77
N TRP A 53 -6.05 -2.95 23.48
CA TRP A 53 -7.42 -2.71 23.93
C TRP A 53 -7.66 -3.52 25.19
N ASN A 54 -8.14 -2.86 26.25
CA ASN A 54 -8.64 -3.53 27.44
C ASN A 54 -10.17 -3.50 27.37
N PHE A 55 -10.78 -4.67 27.48
CA PHE A 55 -12.23 -4.84 27.40
C PHE A 55 -12.84 -4.99 28.80
N ILE A 56 -12.13 -5.67 29.70
CA ILE A 56 -12.52 -5.81 31.11
C ILE A 56 -11.40 -5.22 31.95
N GLU A 57 -11.73 -4.18 32.72
CA GLU A 57 -10.85 -3.55 33.70
C GLU A 57 -11.43 -3.80 35.10
N SER A 58 -10.58 -4.19 36.07
CA SER A 58 -11.02 -4.92 37.28
C SER A 58 -11.74 -4.07 38.34
N SER A 59 -12.58 -3.10 37.97
CA SER A 59 -13.26 -2.23 38.94
C SER A 59 -14.79 -2.16 38.84
N ARG A 60 -15.47 -2.81 37.89
CA ARG A 60 -16.94 -2.95 37.94
C ARG A 60 -17.38 -4.30 37.40
N GLU A 61 -18.24 -4.98 38.14
CA GLU A 61 -18.92 -6.20 37.71
C GLU A 61 -19.73 -5.90 36.43
N ILE A 62 -19.35 -6.50 35.30
CA ILE A 62 -20.09 -6.36 34.04
C ILE A 62 -20.69 -7.72 33.71
N ASN A 63 -22.00 -7.85 33.91
CA ASN A 63 -22.83 -9.01 33.54
C ASN A 63 -23.38 -8.89 32.10
N THR A 64 -22.54 -8.52 31.12
CA THR A 64 -22.98 -8.46 29.71
C THR A 64 -21.88 -8.94 28.75
N ASN A 65 -22.23 -9.89 27.89
CA ASN A 65 -21.36 -10.59 26.93
C ASN A 65 -20.92 -9.76 25.70
N VAL A 66 -21.13 -8.44 25.69
CA VAL A 66 -20.77 -7.58 24.55
C VAL A 66 -20.06 -6.35 25.08
N ILE A 67 -18.77 -6.24 24.77
CA ILE A 67 -17.94 -5.10 25.13
C ILE A 67 -17.66 -4.33 23.84
N ASN A 68 -18.16 -3.10 23.77
CA ASN A 68 -18.10 -2.27 22.56
C ASN A 68 -16.66 -2.09 22.05
N PRO A 69 -16.42 -2.20 20.73
CA PRO A 69 -15.10 -2.03 20.16
C PRO A 69 -14.64 -0.57 20.30
N SER A 70 -13.54 -0.36 21.03
CA SER A 70 -12.89 0.94 21.12
C SER A 70 -12.29 1.31 19.76
N ARG A 71 -12.73 2.43 19.19
CA ARG A 71 -12.22 2.96 17.91
C ARG A 71 -10.79 3.46 18.11
N SER A 72 -9.81 2.73 17.58
CA SER A 72 -8.42 3.17 17.58
C SER A 72 -8.02 3.66 16.19
N ARG A 73 -7.61 4.93 16.10
CA ARG A 73 -6.97 5.47 14.89
C ARG A 73 -5.49 5.11 14.92
N PHE A 74 -5.03 4.37 13.92
CA PHE A 74 -3.64 3.99 13.79
C PHE A 74 -2.86 4.98 12.94
N LYS A 75 -1.60 5.26 13.33
CA LYS A 75 -0.62 5.88 12.43
C LYS A 75 -0.35 4.94 11.26
N LEU A 76 0.05 5.50 10.11
CA LEU A 76 0.28 4.79 8.84
C LEU A 76 1.08 3.49 9.04
N LEU A 77 0.41 2.34 8.94
CA LEU A 77 1.04 1.01 9.01
C LEU A 77 1.90 0.77 7.76
N VAL A 78 2.97 -0.01 7.90
CA VAL A 78 3.79 -0.46 6.77
C VAL A 78 3.25 -1.79 6.22
N GLN A 79 3.59 -2.10 4.98
CA GLN A 79 3.16 -3.34 4.33
C GLN A 79 3.75 -4.58 5.03
N THR A 80 2.97 -5.67 5.10
CA THR A 80 3.50 -6.99 5.45
C THR A 80 4.45 -7.45 4.36
N THR A 81 5.67 -7.80 4.75
CA THR A 81 6.74 -8.19 3.82
C THR A 81 7.41 -9.45 4.34
N ASN A 82 7.66 -10.39 3.43
CA ASN A 82 8.45 -11.58 3.71
C ASN A 82 9.61 -11.60 2.72
N ALA A 83 10.76 -11.10 3.14
CA ALA A 83 11.97 -11.04 2.35
C ALA A 83 13.01 -12.05 2.88
N GLU A 84 14.05 -12.29 2.10
CA GLU A 84 15.02 -13.37 2.34
C GLU A 84 15.70 -13.25 3.70
N LEU A 85 16.15 -12.04 4.06
CA LEU A 85 16.88 -11.77 5.31
C LEU A 85 16.07 -10.97 6.33
N GLY A 86 14.77 -10.78 6.10
CA GLY A 86 13.95 -10.00 7.01
C GLY A 86 12.45 -10.07 6.75
N LYS A 87 11.66 -9.85 7.79
CA LYS A 87 10.19 -9.89 7.71
C LYS A 87 9.57 -8.69 8.39
N VAL A 88 8.35 -8.38 7.96
CA VAL A 88 7.45 -7.41 8.57
C VAL A 88 6.14 -8.15 8.81
N GLN A 89 5.77 -8.34 10.09
CA GLN A 89 4.64 -9.18 10.47
C GLN A 89 3.78 -8.49 11.53
N TYR A 90 2.47 -8.72 11.44
CA TYR A 90 1.49 -8.16 12.36
C TYR A 90 0.68 -9.27 13.02
N TYR A 91 0.33 -9.05 14.28
CA TYR A 91 -0.40 -10.03 15.08
C TYR A 91 -1.45 -9.34 15.95
N LEU A 92 -2.65 -9.90 16.00
CA LEU A 92 -3.64 -9.66 17.04
C LEU A 92 -3.53 -10.78 18.06
N THR A 93 -3.26 -10.43 19.33
CA THR A 93 -3.19 -11.39 20.43
C THR A 93 -4.25 -11.05 21.47
N ALA A 94 -5.28 -11.89 21.58
CA ALA A 94 -6.27 -11.80 22.64
C ALA A 94 -5.82 -12.61 23.85
N LYS A 95 -6.02 -12.07 25.06
CA LYS A 95 -5.75 -12.76 26.32
C LYS A 95 -6.87 -12.53 27.31
N ALA A 96 -7.40 -13.64 27.85
CA ALA A 96 -8.33 -13.63 28.97
C ALA A 96 -7.63 -14.19 30.22
N TYR A 97 -7.65 -13.41 31.29
CA TYR A 97 -7.05 -13.75 32.58
C TYR A 97 -8.17 -14.21 33.52
N ARG A 98 -8.12 -15.49 33.91
CA ARG A 98 -9.09 -16.09 34.83
C ARG A 98 -8.67 -15.87 36.28
N SER A 99 -9.62 -15.90 37.22
CA SER A 99 -9.29 -15.94 38.65
C SER A 99 -8.62 -17.26 39.05
N ARG A 100 -7.78 -17.24 40.10
CA ARG A 100 -7.03 -18.40 40.66
C ARG A 100 -5.89 -18.94 39.74
N LEU A 101 -5.26 -20.05 40.14
CA LEU A 101 -4.18 -20.79 39.45
C LEU A 101 -4.55 -21.34 38.04
N SER A 102 -5.66 -20.88 37.45
CA SER A 102 -6.10 -21.32 36.13
C SER A 102 -5.26 -20.69 35.02
N SER A 103 -4.94 -21.47 33.98
CA SER A 103 -4.16 -20.98 32.85
C SER A 103 -4.86 -19.80 32.15
N LYS A 104 -4.07 -18.84 31.67
CA LYS A 104 -4.58 -17.77 30.80
C LYS A 104 -5.06 -18.36 29.46
N ILE A 105 -6.19 -17.90 28.97
CA ILE A 105 -6.64 -18.21 27.61
C ILE A 105 -5.93 -17.22 26.69
N ARG A 106 -5.28 -17.71 25.64
CA ARG A 106 -4.58 -16.88 24.64
C ARG A 106 -4.95 -17.35 23.25
N LEU A 107 -5.32 -16.39 22.40
CA LEU A 107 -5.47 -16.59 20.97
C LEU A 107 -4.55 -15.59 20.26
N GLN A 108 -3.89 -16.03 19.20
CA GLN A 108 -3.07 -15.16 18.36
C GLN A 108 -3.42 -15.39 16.90
N GLN A 109 -3.73 -14.30 16.20
CA GLN A 109 -4.06 -14.27 14.78
C GLN A 109 -3.03 -13.43 14.05
N GLN A 110 -2.47 -13.94 12.95
CA GLN A 110 -1.61 -13.14 12.08
C GLN A 110 -2.48 -12.25 11.19
N VAL A 111 -2.05 -10.99 11.00
CA VAL A 111 -2.72 -10.01 10.15
C VAL A 111 -1.80 -9.66 8.98
N GLU A 112 -2.33 -9.69 7.76
CA GLU A 112 -1.63 -9.24 6.55
C GLU A 112 -2.06 -7.80 6.23
N ILE A 113 -1.10 -6.89 6.18
CA ILE A 113 -1.32 -5.50 5.81
C ILE A 113 -0.88 -5.31 4.37
N LEU A 114 -1.84 -4.99 3.50
CA LEU A 114 -1.59 -4.58 2.12
C LEU A 114 -1.58 -3.04 2.05
N ARG A 115 -0.63 -2.48 1.31
CA ARG A 115 -0.55 -1.04 1.08
C ARG A 115 -0.80 -0.75 -0.39
N THR A 116 -1.53 0.33 -0.63
CA THR A 116 -1.82 0.88 -1.94
C THR A 116 -1.58 2.39 -1.92
N LEU A 117 -1.46 2.98 -3.11
CA LEU A 117 -1.56 4.42 -3.27
C LEU A 117 -3.01 4.81 -3.50
N PRO A 118 -3.51 5.91 -2.90
CA PRO A 118 -4.80 6.45 -3.26
C PRO A 118 -4.89 6.75 -4.75
N ASP A 119 -6.03 6.46 -5.38
CA ASP A 119 -6.17 6.54 -6.84
C ASP A 119 -5.79 7.91 -7.41
N HIS A 120 -6.23 8.99 -6.77
CA HIS A 120 -5.88 10.37 -7.18
C HIS A 120 -4.37 10.68 -7.11
N ILE A 121 -3.61 9.99 -6.26
CA ILE A 121 -2.14 10.11 -6.21
C ILE A 121 -1.52 9.20 -7.27
N ASN A 122 -2.04 7.98 -7.39
CA ASN A 122 -1.51 6.98 -8.30
C ASN A 122 -1.68 7.42 -9.77
N SER A 123 -2.82 8.00 -10.11
CA SER A 123 -3.19 8.46 -11.46
C SER A 123 -2.43 9.69 -11.96
N GLN A 124 -1.63 10.34 -11.11
CA GLN A 124 -0.74 11.42 -11.54
C GLN A 124 0.40 10.92 -12.44
N GLY A 125 0.67 9.62 -12.43
CA GLY A 125 1.70 9.01 -13.27
C GLY A 125 3.12 9.49 -12.97
N ILE A 126 4.02 9.16 -13.89
CA ILE A 126 5.41 9.57 -13.92
C ILE A 126 5.67 10.07 -15.34
N GLY A 127 5.88 11.37 -15.50
CA GLY A 127 6.19 12.01 -16.78
C GLY A 127 7.37 12.96 -16.62
N PHE A 128 8.35 12.86 -17.50
CA PHE A 128 9.47 13.82 -17.53
C PHE A 128 10.07 13.90 -18.93
N ALA A 129 10.62 15.08 -19.24
CA ALA A 129 11.38 15.35 -20.45
C ALA A 129 12.77 15.90 -20.08
N ARG A 130 13.80 15.45 -20.79
CA ARG A 130 15.20 15.83 -20.57
C ARG A 130 15.98 15.84 -21.87
N GLU A 131 17.16 16.45 -21.83
CA GLU A 131 18.12 16.50 -22.92
C GLU A 131 19.34 15.63 -22.61
N PHE A 132 19.99 15.09 -23.65
CA PHE A 132 21.18 14.27 -23.54
C PHE A 132 22.30 14.82 -24.43
N ASN A 133 23.29 15.47 -23.79
CA ASN A 133 24.51 15.99 -24.42
C ASN A 133 24.27 16.82 -25.70
N ASP A 134 23.17 17.59 -25.74
CA ASP A 134 22.73 18.36 -26.92
C ASP A 134 22.55 17.50 -28.20
N MET A 135 22.53 16.16 -28.07
CA MET A 135 22.38 15.23 -29.18
C MET A 135 20.93 14.88 -29.44
N LEU A 136 20.11 14.84 -28.40
CA LEU A 136 18.69 14.52 -28.46
C LEU A 136 17.97 14.97 -27.18
N SER A 137 16.65 15.14 -27.29
CA SER A 137 15.73 15.21 -26.16
C SER A 137 14.90 13.94 -26.07
N TYR A 138 14.53 13.56 -24.86
CA TYR A 138 13.74 12.37 -24.59
C TYR A 138 12.68 12.63 -23.54
N GLU A 139 11.55 11.96 -23.69
CA GLU A 139 10.41 12.00 -22.79
C GLU A 139 9.96 10.58 -22.47
N VAL A 140 9.68 10.31 -21.20
CA VAL A 140 9.11 9.05 -20.73
C VAL A 140 7.87 9.36 -19.93
N ASN A 141 6.76 8.71 -20.29
CA ASN A 141 5.46 8.87 -19.65
C ASN A 141 4.90 7.50 -19.22
N ILE A 142 4.56 7.39 -17.94
CA ILE A 142 3.99 6.20 -17.31
C ILE A 142 2.70 6.63 -16.61
N PRO A 143 1.52 6.09 -16.97
CA PRO A 143 0.24 6.59 -16.47
C PRO A 143 0.02 6.49 -14.95
N LYS A 144 0.74 5.59 -14.27
CA LYS A 144 0.61 5.39 -12.81
C LYS A 144 1.95 5.40 -12.09
N LYS A 145 1.94 5.79 -10.81
CA LYS A 145 3.12 5.74 -9.92
C LYS A 145 3.39 4.37 -9.31
N ALA A 146 2.35 3.54 -9.23
CA ALA A 146 2.39 2.21 -8.63
C ALA A 146 1.59 1.18 -9.42
N TYR A 147 2.19 0.00 -9.56
CA TYR A 147 1.60 -1.15 -10.24
C TYR A 147 1.70 -2.42 -9.36
N PRO A 148 0.63 -3.22 -9.25
CA PRO A 148 0.71 -4.52 -8.60
C PRO A 148 1.44 -5.52 -9.50
N LEU A 149 2.16 -6.46 -8.86
CA LEU A 149 2.74 -7.61 -9.56
C LEU A 149 1.69 -8.38 -10.37
N GLY A 150 2.10 -8.91 -11.53
CA GLY A 150 1.24 -9.60 -12.50
C GLY A 150 0.48 -8.69 -13.46
N GLN A 151 0.55 -7.36 -13.31
CA GLN A 151 0.03 -6.41 -14.31
C GLN A 151 1.08 -5.99 -15.35
N GLN A 152 0.64 -5.20 -16.33
CA GLN A 152 1.53 -4.57 -17.31
C GLN A 152 1.71 -3.10 -16.99
N ILE A 153 2.93 -2.60 -17.18
CA ILE A 153 3.25 -1.17 -17.13
C ILE A 153 3.25 -0.64 -18.56
N PRO A 154 2.23 0.12 -19.00
CA PRO A 154 2.31 0.87 -20.23
C PRO A 154 3.30 2.02 -20.06
N ILE A 155 4.31 2.05 -20.91
CA ILE A 155 5.36 3.06 -20.94
C ILE A 155 5.35 3.67 -22.33
N GLU A 156 5.09 4.97 -22.39
CA GLU A 156 5.24 5.78 -23.59
C GLU A 156 6.61 6.45 -23.56
N MET A 157 7.34 6.32 -24.67
CA MET A 157 8.68 6.85 -24.82
C MET A 157 8.74 7.66 -26.11
N LYS A 158 9.34 8.84 -26.05
CA LYS A 158 9.55 9.72 -27.19
C LYS A 158 11.00 10.22 -27.19
N ILE A 159 11.65 10.18 -28.35
CA ILE A 159 13.03 10.68 -28.54
C ILE A 159 13.06 11.57 -29.78
N CYS A 160 13.60 12.77 -29.64
CA CYS A 160 13.75 13.77 -30.69
C CYS A 160 15.25 14.06 -30.88
N PRO A 161 15.87 13.57 -31.96
CA PRO A 161 17.27 13.86 -32.28
C PRO A 161 17.51 15.35 -32.58
N HIS A 162 18.69 15.86 -32.18
CA HIS A 162 19.19 17.21 -32.46
C HIS A 162 20.43 17.21 -33.37
N VAL A 163 20.94 16.03 -33.73
CA VAL A 163 22.12 15.88 -34.61
C VAL A 163 21.80 14.99 -35.81
N LYS A 164 22.45 15.28 -36.94
CA LYS A 164 22.23 14.55 -38.21
C LYS A 164 22.56 13.07 -38.06
N ASN A 165 21.79 12.23 -38.74
CA ASN A 165 22.04 10.79 -38.88
C ASN A 165 22.05 9.99 -37.56
N LEU A 166 21.48 10.53 -36.48
CA LEU A 166 21.25 9.79 -35.25
C LEU A 166 19.99 8.93 -35.38
N LYS A 167 20.15 7.62 -35.18
CA LYS A 167 19.04 6.65 -35.20
C LYS A 167 18.90 5.97 -33.85
N VAL A 168 17.67 5.85 -33.37
CA VAL A 168 17.36 5.00 -32.21
C VAL A 168 17.02 3.61 -32.75
N THR A 169 17.86 2.62 -32.46
CA THR A 169 17.70 1.27 -33.03
C THR A 169 16.88 0.35 -32.13
N GLY A 170 16.74 0.69 -30.85
CA GLY A 170 15.98 -0.12 -29.92
C GLY A 170 15.95 0.46 -28.51
N VAL A 171 15.30 -0.29 -27.61
CA VAL A 171 15.35 -0.02 -26.17
C VAL A 171 15.28 -1.32 -25.36
N ASP A 172 16.12 -1.42 -24.34
CA ASP A 172 15.99 -2.41 -23.28
C ASP A 172 15.37 -1.75 -22.05
N VAL A 173 14.32 -2.37 -21.49
CA VAL A 173 13.69 -1.92 -20.25
C VAL A 173 13.71 -3.03 -19.21
N GLN A 174 14.17 -2.68 -18.01
CA GLN A 174 14.35 -3.60 -16.91
C GLN A 174 13.65 -3.08 -15.67
N LEU A 175 12.93 -3.95 -14.96
CA LEU A 175 12.56 -3.68 -13.57
C LEU A 175 13.70 -4.16 -12.68
N PHE A 176 14.33 -3.23 -11.97
CA PHE A 176 15.44 -3.51 -11.07
C PHE A 176 14.98 -3.34 -9.63
N GLU A 177 15.09 -4.39 -8.84
CA GLU A 177 14.83 -4.36 -7.39
C GLU A 177 16.16 -4.18 -6.63
N LYS A 178 16.14 -3.31 -5.64
CA LYS A 178 17.19 -3.15 -4.63
C LYS A 178 16.59 -3.35 -3.25
N THR A 179 17.06 -4.38 -2.55
CA THR A 179 16.63 -4.71 -1.19
C THR A 179 17.78 -4.49 -0.20
N THR A 180 17.60 -3.57 0.73
CA THR A 180 18.57 -3.25 1.78
C THR A 180 18.02 -3.68 3.14
N TYR A 181 18.80 -4.53 3.82
CA TYR A 181 18.58 -4.96 5.20
C TYR A 181 19.53 -4.21 6.12
N THR A 182 19.04 -3.76 7.27
CA THR A 182 19.83 -3.08 8.31
C THR A 182 19.65 -3.82 9.62
N SER A 183 20.74 -4.12 10.33
CA SER A 183 20.72 -4.80 11.63
C SER A 183 21.94 -4.37 12.45
N CYS A 184 21.73 -3.84 13.64
CA CYS A 184 22.77 -3.40 14.58
C CYS A 184 23.81 -2.46 13.94
N GLY A 185 23.37 -1.56 13.05
CA GLY A 185 24.23 -0.62 12.32
C GLY A 185 24.91 -1.20 11.08
N GLN A 186 24.88 -2.53 10.87
CA GLN A 186 25.35 -3.17 9.65
C GLN A 186 24.26 -3.14 8.58
N LYS A 187 24.69 -3.10 7.31
CA LYS A 187 23.79 -3.11 6.15
C LYS A 187 24.21 -4.16 5.14
N ILE A 188 23.26 -4.94 4.67
CA ILE A 188 23.40 -5.84 3.53
C ILE A 188 22.45 -5.35 2.45
N THR A 189 22.93 -5.26 1.22
CA THR A 189 22.09 -4.92 0.07
C THR A 189 22.20 -6.03 -0.94
N ASP A 190 21.05 -6.52 -1.37
CA ASP A 190 20.90 -7.39 -2.53
C ASP A 190 20.22 -6.62 -3.66
N SER A 191 20.48 -7.01 -4.89
CA SER A 191 19.86 -6.39 -6.06
C SER A 191 19.64 -7.41 -7.17
N ARG A 192 18.51 -7.29 -7.86
CA ARG A 192 18.09 -8.25 -8.90
C ARG A 192 17.30 -7.59 -9.99
N ILE A 193 17.34 -8.20 -11.18
CA ILE A 193 16.46 -7.85 -12.29
C ILE A 193 15.20 -8.70 -12.15
N ALA A 194 14.07 -8.05 -11.90
CA ALA A 194 12.77 -8.69 -11.71
C ALA A 194 12.11 -9.07 -13.05
N THR A 195 12.25 -8.22 -14.06
CA THR A 195 11.80 -8.47 -15.44
C THR A 195 12.66 -7.67 -16.42
N PHE A 196 12.79 -8.17 -17.64
CA PHE A 196 13.54 -7.58 -18.74
C PHE A 196 12.72 -7.72 -20.01
N GLN A 197 12.64 -6.65 -20.79
CA GLN A 197 12.03 -6.67 -22.12
C GLN A 197 12.84 -5.78 -23.06
N SER A 198 13.14 -6.30 -24.25
CA SER A 198 13.84 -5.58 -25.31
C SER A 198 12.89 -5.31 -26.48
N LEU A 199 13.09 -4.18 -27.15
CA LEU A 199 12.47 -3.84 -28.42
C LEU A 199 13.59 -3.54 -29.41
N ASP A 200 13.77 -4.44 -30.39
CA ASP A 200 14.79 -4.33 -31.45
C ASP A 200 14.40 -3.35 -32.58
N SER A 201 13.25 -2.67 -32.42
CA SER A 201 12.78 -1.63 -33.33
C SER A 201 12.04 -0.57 -32.52
N PHE A 202 12.16 0.68 -32.94
CA PHE A 202 11.51 1.82 -32.31
C PHE A 202 10.71 2.56 -33.38
N GLY A 203 9.43 2.84 -33.12
CA GLY A 203 8.56 3.55 -34.06
C GLY A 203 9.18 4.87 -34.49
N GLU A 204 9.35 5.04 -35.82
CA GLU A 204 9.87 6.27 -36.43
C GLU A 204 8.71 7.01 -37.09
N ASN A 205 8.42 8.21 -36.60
CA ASN A 205 7.44 9.11 -37.19
C ASN A 205 8.18 10.30 -37.80
N ARG A 206 7.84 10.62 -39.07
CA ARG A 206 8.36 11.79 -39.78
C ARG A 206 7.29 12.87 -39.84
N LEU A 207 7.68 14.12 -39.60
CA LEU A 207 6.79 15.28 -39.67
C LEU A 207 6.54 15.74 -41.11
N ILE A 208 7.47 15.43 -42.03
CA ILE A 208 7.41 15.75 -43.46
C ILE A 208 7.77 14.47 -44.24
N GLU A 209 7.06 14.20 -45.35
CA GLU A 209 7.27 12.99 -46.17
C GLU A 209 8.54 13.06 -47.05
N ASP A 210 8.98 14.27 -47.40
CA ASP A 210 10.16 14.50 -48.23
C ASP A 210 11.45 14.19 -47.45
N GLU A 211 12.31 13.36 -48.02
CA GLU A 211 13.53 12.88 -47.39
C GLU A 211 14.72 13.76 -47.81
N GLU A 212 15.04 14.78 -47.01
CA GLU A 212 16.30 15.53 -47.16
C GLU A 212 17.43 14.88 -46.32
N GLU A 213 18.63 14.76 -46.91
CA GLU A 213 19.78 14.16 -46.22
C GLU A 213 20.18 14.99 -44.98
N GLY A 214 19.97 14.39 -43.81
CA GLY A 214 20.40 14.96 -42.54
C GLY A 214 19.38 15.88 -41.87
N ASP A 215 18.10 15.57 -42.01
CA ASP A 215 17.00 16.23 -41.33
C ASP A 215 17.10 16.13 -39.81
N ILE A 216 17.45 17.25 -39.18
CA ILE A 216 17.37 17.44 -37.73
C ILE A 216 16.00 18.05 -37.43
N GLY A 217 15.28 17.45 -36.48
CA GLY A 217 13.97 17.98 -36.04
C GLY A 217 12.76 17.45 -36.81
N ASN A 218 12.94 16.80 -37.97
CA ASN A 218 11.83 16.20 -38.73
C ASN A 218 11.53 14.75 -38.34
N ILE A 219 12.46 14.08 -37.65
CA ILE A 219 12.30 12.70 -37.18
C ILE A 219 11.99 12.70 -35.69
N VAL A 220 10.92 12.02 -35.31
CA VAL A 220 10.55 11.76 -33.93
C VAL A 220 10.39 10.26 -33.75
N TYR A 221 11.16 9.70 -32.83
CA TYR A 221 11.01 8.31 -32.42
C TYR A 221 9.97 8.23 -31.32
N GLN A 222 8.87 7.50 -31.51
CA GLN A 222 7.83 7.29 -30.50
C GLN A 222 7.42 5.83 -30.43
N GLN A 223 7.41 5.28 -29.21
CA GLN A 223 7.06 3.88 -28.97
C GLN A 223 6.28 3.75 -27.68
N ILE A 224 5.22 2.95 -27.72
CA ILE A 224 4.55 2.47 -26.53
C ILE A 224 4.99 1.03 -26.29
N MET A 225 5.35 0.71 -25.06
CA MET A 225 5.66 -0.65 -24.64
C MET A 225 4.86 -1.03 -23.41
N ASN A 226 4.42 -2.29 -23.35
CA ASN A 226 3.76 -2.84 -22.18
C ASN A 226 4.72 -3.81 -21.48
N LEU A 227 5.40 -3.34 -20.44
CA LEU A 227 6.32 -4.17 -19.66
C LEU A 227 5.53 -5.13 -18.78
N ASN A 228 5.70 -6.44 -19.01
CA ASN A 228 5.06 -7.48 -18.21
C ASN A 228 5.75 -7.64 -16.85
N LEU A 229 5.00 -7.40 -15.77
CA LEU A 229 5.48 -7.66 -14.41
C LEU A 229 5.36 -9.15 -14.06
N PRO A 230 6.32 -9.69 -13.29
CA PRO A 230 6.25 -11.08 -12.86
C PRO A 230 5.05 -11.31 -11.94
N ILE A 231 4.53 -12.53 -11.97
CA ILE A 231 3.52 -13.00 -11.02
C ILE A 231 4.15 -13.25 -9.64
N CYS A 232 3.31 -13.31 -8.61
CA CYS A 232 3.72 -13.50 -7.20
C CYS A 232 4.34 -14.88 -6.86
N SER A 233 4.87 -15.62 -7.82
CA SER A 233 5.32 -17.00 -7.64
C SER A 233 6.79 -17.16 -7.20
N ARG A 234 7.61 -16.07 -7.16
CA ARG A 234 9.00 -15.91 -6.61
C ARG A 234 9.70 -14.71 -7.31
N PRO A 235 10.89 -14.25 -6.85
CA PRO A 235 11.25 -13.71 -5.55
C PRO A 235 11.33 -12.17 -5.63
N VAL A 236 10.33 -11.53 -6.22
CA VAL A 236 10.24 -10.06 -6.28
C VAL A 236 9.45 -9.57 -5.09
N HIS A 237 10.05 -8.70 -4.32
CA HIS A 237 9.46 -8.11 -3.14
C HIS A 237 8.58 -6.91 -3.52
N TYR A 238 7.67 -6.54 -2.64
CA TYR A 238 6.88 -5.32 -2.82
C TYR A 238 7.66 -4.13 -2.29
N SER A 239 7.49 -2.96 -2.91
CA SER A 239 8.12 -1.73 -2.42
C SER A 239 7.71 -1.47 -0.97
N CYS A 240 8.68 -1.38 -0.07
CA CYS A 240 8.44 -1.10 1.34
C CYS A 240 9.62 -0.35 1.95
N ALA A 241 9.33 0.46 2.98
CA ALA A 241 10.34 1.17 3.74
C ALA A 241 10.03 1.03 5.22
N THR A 242 10.89 0.32 5.93
CA THR A 242 10.91 0.18 7.39
C THR A 242 12.30 0.53 7.91
N PRO A 243 12.49 0.70 9.23
CA PRO A 243 13.81 0.97 9.78
C PRO A 243 14.85 -0.14 9.54
N LEU A 244 14.42 -1.38 9.30
CA LEU A 244 15.32 -2.52 9.11
C LEU A 244 15.31 -3.05 7.67
N ILE A 245 14.25 -2.82 6.89
CA ILE A 245 14.09 -3.37 5.53
C ILE A 245 13.64 -2.25 4.61
N SER A 246 14.36 -2.07 3.51
CA SER A 246 13.99 -1.15 2.43
C SER A 246 14.03 -1.89 1.11
N VAL A 247 12.89 -1.98 0.43
CA VAL A 247 12.77 -2.53 -0.92
C VAL A 247 12.39 -1.39 -1.85
N ALA A 248 13.27 -1.07 -2.80
CA ALA A 248 13.07 -0.04 -3.81
C ALA A 248 13.13 -0.66 -5.21
N HIS A 249 12.39 -0.08 -6.15
CA HIS A 249 12.36 -0.52 -7.53
C HIS A 249 12.60 0.64 -8.48
N ASP A 250 13.40 0.39 -9.50
CA ASP A 250 13.65 1.33 -10.59
C ASP A 250 13.36 0.66 -11.93
N LEU A 251 12.72 1.39 -12.84
CA LEU A 251 12.71 1.06 -14.26
C LEU A 251 13.99 1.63 -14.88
N LYS A 252 14.82 0.74 -15.41
CA LYS A 252 16.06 1.09 -16.11
C LYS A 252 15.85 0.95 -17.60
N PHE A 253 16.04 2.04 -18.33
CA PHE A 253 15.96 2.12 -19.78
C PHE A 253 17.37 2.21 -20.35
N SER A 254 17.63 1.46 -21.41
CA SER A 254 18.88 1.43 -22.16
C SER A 254 18.53 1.58 -23.64
N PHE A 255 18.55 2.81 -24.14
CA PHE A 255 18.27 3.09 -25.55
C PHE A 255 19.54 2.90 -26.38
N GLN A 256 19.49 2.04 -27.39
CA GLN A 256 20.60 1.85 -28.32
C GLN A 256 20.54 2.91 -29.42
N ILE A 257 21.60 3.71 -29.51
CA ILE A 257 21.72 4.85 -30.42
C ILE A 257 22.83 4.57 -31.43
N SER A 258 22.55 4.81 -32.71
CA SER A 258 23.49 4.66 -33.81
C SER A 258 23.75 6.00 -34.49
N LEU A 259 25.02 6.35 -34.63
CA LEU A 259 25.54 7.46 -35.43
C LEU A 259 26.42 6.86 -36.56
N PRO A 260 26.70 7.61 -37.66
CA PRO A 260 27.42 7.07 -38.83
C PRO A 260 28.74 6.35 -38.53
N HIS A 261 29.46 6.78 -37.48
CA HIS A 261 30.77 6.22 -37.11
C HIS A 261 30.84 5.72 -35.66
N LYS A 262 29.71 5.71 -34.93
CA LYS A 262 29.73 5.41 -33.50
C LYS A 262 28.40 4.82 -33.03
N LYS A 263 28.47 3.81 -32.17
CA LYS A 263 27.34 3.37 -31.35
C LYS A 263 27.41 4.04 -29.99
N ALA A 264 26.27 4.47 -29.49
CA ALA A 264 26.11 5.08 -28.17
C ALA A 264 24.92 4.44 -27.45
N GLU A 265 24.86 4.62 -26.14
CA GLU A 265 23.78 4.12 -25.30
C GLU A 265 23.32 5.22 -24.35
N LEU A 266 22.01 5.48 -24.30
CA LEU A 266 21.40 6.38 -23.32
C LEU A 266 20.76 5.55 -22.22
N LYS A 267 21.25 5.73 -20.98
CA LYS A 267 20.74 5.05 -19.78
C LYS A 267 19.92 5.98 -18.92
N ILE A 268 18.70 5.57 -18.59
CA ILE A 268 17.77 6.30 -17.74
C ILE A 268 17.28 5.38 -16.62
N SER A 269 17.10 5.91 -15.42
CA SER A 269 16.58 5.16 -14.26
C SER A 269 15.44 5.95 -13.63
N VAL A 270 14.28 5.32 -13.49
CA VAL A 270 13.05 5.95 -13.01
C VAL A 270 12.51 5.16 -11.82
N PRO A 271 12.34 5.76 -10.63
CA PRO A 271 11.81 5.04 -9.48
C PRO A 271 10.34 4.69 -9.68
N ILE A 272 9.94 3.48 -9.28
CA ILE A 272 8.56 3.00 -9.36
C ILE A 272 8.15 2.24 -8.11
N THR A 273 6.86 2.27 -7.79
CA THR A 273 6.32 1.52 -6.65
C THR A 273 5.68 0.20 -7.11
N ILE A 274 6.18 -0.92 -6.62
CA ILE A 274 5.62 -2.25 -6.89
C ILE A 274 4.73 -2.65 -5.72
N LEU A 275 3.45 -2.92 -6.02
CA LEU A 275 2.45 -3.33 -5.04
C LEU A 275 2.28 -4.86 -5.02
N SER A 276 1.61 -5.36 -3.99
CA SER A 276 1.20 -6.76 -3.96
C SER A 276 0.31 -7.12 -5.14
N CYS A 277 0.46 -8.33 -5.70
CA CYS A 277 -0.51 -8.88 -6.65
C CYS A 277 -1.92 -9.00 -6.06
N LYS A 278 -2.06 -8.96 -4.73
CA LYS A 278 -3.37 -8.89 -4.06
C LYS A 278 -4.00 -7.50 -4.11
N ALA A 279 -3.26 -6.46 -4.53
CA ALA A 279 -3.74 -5.09 -4.62
C ALA A 279 -4.45 -4.79 -5.95
N ILE A 280 -5.26 -5.72 -6.44
CA ILE A 280 -6.13 -5.54 -7.60
C ILE A 280 -7.49 -5.04 -7.11
N ASN A 281 -8.21 -4.27 -7.94
CA ASN A 281 -9.44 -3.52 -7.58
C ASN A 281 -10.45 -4.27 -6.71
N ASP A 282 -10.61 -5.58 -6.93
CA ASP A 282 -11.57 -6.42 -6.21
C ASP A 282 -11.24 -6.61 -4.71
N TYR A 283 -10.00 -6.32 -4.29
CA TYR A 283 -9.51 -6.55 -2.91
C TYR A 283 -9.20 -5.27 -2.13
N ILE A 284 -9.25 -4.10 -2.77
CA ILE A 284 -8.79 -2.82 -2.19
C ILE A 284 -9.92 -1.84 -1.88
N THR A 285 -11.13 -2.13 -2.36
CA THR A 285 -12.31 -1.33 -2.06
C THR A 285 -12.74 -1.61 -0.62
N LEU A 286 -12.43 -0.67 0.28
CA LEU A 286 -12.88 -0.76 1.66
C LEU A 286 -14.41 -0.53 1.70
N PRO A 287 -15.16 -1.28 2.52
CA PRO A 287 -16.57 -1.01 2.72
C PRO A 287 -16.77 0.43 3.22
N SER A 288 -17.85 1.08 2.81
CA SER A 288 -18.22 2.40 3.31
C SER A 288 -18.54 2.29 4.80
N TYR A 289 -17.62 2.73 5.65
CA TYR A 289 -17.80 2.78 7.10
C TYR A 289 -18.80 3.86 7.55
N GLU A 290 -19.50 4.52 6.61
CA GLU A 290 -20.46 5.59 6.87
C GLU A 290 -21.82 5.09 7.37
N ASP A 291 -22.11 3.78 7.31
CA ASP A 291 -23.26 3.18 7.99
C ASP A 291 -22.91 2.81 9.44
N ASP A 292 -22.58 3.82 10.22
CA ASP A 292 -22.52 3.76 11.68
C ASP A 292 -23.90 3.98 12.33
N SER A 293 -25.00 3.67 11.63
CA SER A 293 -26.21 3.23 12.32
C SER A 293 -25.95 1.81 12.82
N PHE A 294 -25.07 1.70 13.83
CA PHE A 294 -25.10 0.55 14.73
C PHE A 294 -26.48 0.57 15.35
N TYR A 295 -27.34 -0.22 14.72
CA TYR A 295 -28.56 -0.77 15.26
C TYR A 295 -28.38 -0.90 16.76
N CYS A 296 -29.09 -0.03 17.48
CA CYS A 296 -29.30 -0.12 18.92
C CYS A 296 -29.42 -1.60 19.30
N PRO A 297 -29.01 -2.04 20.51
CA PRO A 297 -29.30 -3.40 20.98
C PRO A 297 -30.78 -3.81 20.83
N CYS A 298 -31.68 -2.82 20.72
CA CYS A 298 -33.11 -2.92 20.43
C CYS A 298 -33.50 -3.01 18.94
N HIS A 299 -32.58 -2.84 18.00
CA HIS A 299 -32.88 -2.75 16.58
C HIS A 299 -32.95 -4.14 15.93
N PRO A 300 -33.96 -4.41 15.09
CA PRO A 300 -34.29 -5.75 14.61
C PRO A 300 -33.15 -6.49 13.91
N GLU A 301 -32.33 -5.80 13.11
CA GLU A 301 -31.17 -6.43 12.45
C GLU A 301 -30.04 -6.82 13.44
N TYR A 302 -29.84 -6.05 14.51
CA TYR A 302 -28.91 -6.44 15.58
C TYR A 302 -29.42 -7.68 16.32
N LEU A 303 -30.71 -7.69 16.68
CA LEU A 303 -31.36 -8.83 17.32
C LEU A 303 -31.35 -10.08 16.43
N ARG A 304 -31.55 -9.91 15.12
CA ARG A 304 -31.47 -10.99 14.13
C ARG A 304 -30.07 -11.59 14.06
N MET A 305 -29.04 -10.75 13.99
CA MET A 305 -27.64 -11.20 14.01
C MET A 305 -27.26 -11.86 15.33
N ALA A 306 -27.66 -11.28 16.46
CA ALA A 306 -27.43 -11.85 17.79
C ALA A 306 -28.10 -13.22 17.94
N LYS A 307 -29.34 -13.40 17.47
CA LYS A 307 -30.03 -14.71 17.44
C LYS A 307 -29.30 -15.73 16.57
N LEU A 308 -28.75 -15.31 15.44
CA LEU A 308 -27.97 -16.17 14.53
C LEU A 308 -26.66 -16.65 15.17
N ILE A 309 -26.01 -15.80 15.97
CA ILE A 309 -24.70 -16.09 16.56
C ILE A 309 -24.82 -16.79 17.92
N LEU A 310 -25.84 -16.45 18.72
CA LEU A 310 -26.00 -16.91 20.10
C LEU A 310 -27.05 -18.03 20.26
N GLY A 311 -27.86 -18.32 19.24
CA GLY A 311 -28.93 -19.31 19.29
C GLY A 311 -30.23 -18.79 19.92
N GLU A 312 -31.37 -19.45 19.63
CA GLU A 312 -32.72 -18.96 19.94
C GLU A 312 -33.09 -18.91 21.44
N ASN A 313 -32.32 -19.56 22.32
CA ASN A 313 -32.82 -19.90 23.66
C ASN A 313 -32.54 -18.91 24.80
N GLU A 314 -31.85 -17.77 24.58
CA GLU A 314 -31.58 -16.82 25.67
C GLU A 314 -31.88 -15.34 25.38
N GLY A 315 -32.47 -15.00 24.23
CA GLY A 315 -32.52 -13.61 23.76
C GLY A 315 -33.75 -12.77 24.09
N SER A 316 -34.87 -13.34 24.57
CA SER A 316 -36.15 -12.63 24.47
C SER A 316 -36.58 -11.84 25.71
N ARG A 317 -35.91 -11.94 26.86
CA ARG A 317 -36.40 -11.31 28.11
C ARG A 317 -35.59 -10.13 28.64
N THR A 318 -34.41 -9.85 28.11
CA THR A 318 -33.50 -8.82 28.66
C THR A 318 -33.27 -7.61 27.77
N TYR A 319 -33.64 -7.64 26.49
CA TYR A 319 -33.38 -6.54 25.56
C TYR A 319 -34.55 -5.57 25.34
N GLU A 320 -35.79 -5.94 25.73
CA GLU A 320 -36.96 -5.07 25.55
C GLU A 320 -37.11 -3.98 26.63
N ASN A 321 -36.51 -4.15 27.81
CA ASN A 321 -36.85 -3.32 28.98
C ASN A 321 -35.95 -2.09 29.22
N ASN A 322 -34.92 -1.84 28.41
CA ASN A 322 -33.95 -0.75 28.65
C ASN A 322 -34.09 0.46 27.70
N CYS A 323 -35.19 0.60 26.95
CA CYS A 323 -35.39 1.73 26.03
C CYS A 323 -36.61 2.62 26.35
N HIS A 324 -37.03 2.67 27.62
CA HIS A 324 -38.00 3.65 28.10
C HIS A 324 -37.42 4.53 29.20
N ASP A 325 -36.36 5.29 28.90
CA ASP A 325 -36.26 6.67 29.34
C ASP A 325 -35.10 7.38 28.61
N GLY A 326 -35.27 8.64 28.24
CA GLY A 326 -34.20 9.48 27.70
C GLY A 326 -34.47 10.06 26.32
N ARG A 327 -35.13 11.22 26.32
CA ARG A 327 -35.21 12.17 25.20
C ARG A 327 -33.84 12.35 24.52
N HIS A 328 -33.70 11.86 23.28
CA HIS A 328 -32.71 12.42 22.36
C HIS A 328 -33.43 13.31 21.35
N ASN A 329 -33.21 14.62 21.53
CA ASN A 329 -33.68 15.67 20.65
C ASN A 329 -33.38 15.35 19.19
N LEU A 330 -34.42 15.48 18.35
CA LEU A 330 -34.29 15.75 16.93
C LEU A 330 -33.41 17.00 16.74
N LEU A 331 -32.11 16.81 16.49
CA LEU A 331 -31.31 17.84 15.88
C LEU A 331 -31.59 17.80 14.38
N ASN A 332 -32.50 18.67 13.96
CA ASN A 332 -32.67 19.09 12.57
C ASN A 332 -31.31 19.44 11.98
N VAL A 333 -30.78 18.59 11.10
CA VAL A 333 -29.69 18.98 10.20
C VAL A 333 -30.34 19.67 9.01
N GLN A 334 -30.34 21.00 9.03
CA GLN A 334 -30.59 21.81 7.84
C GLN A 334 -29.60 21.38 6.75
N ARG A 335 -30.13 21.05 5.56
CA ARG A 335 -29.36 20.93 4.33
C ARG A 335 -28.77 22.31 3.99
N ASN A 336 -27.48 22.52 4.30
CA ASN A 336 -26.74 23.63 3.73
C ASN A 336 -26.28 23.25 2.32
N HIS A 337 -26.97 23.80 1.31
CA HIS A 337 -26.45 23.94 -0.04
C HIS A 337 -25.27 24.92 0.00
N TYR A 338 -24.05 24.42 -0.26
CA TYR A 338 -22.92 25.29 -0.55
C TYR A 338 -22.87 25.56 -2.06
N HIS A 339 -23.43 26.70 -2.48
CA HIS A 339 -22.95 27.39 -3.68
C HIS A 339 -21.58 27.99 -3.35
N ARG A 340 -20.53 27.55 -4.05
CA ARG A 340 -19.23 28.25 -4.06
C ARG A 340 -19.03 28.91 -5.41
N ALA A 341 -18.89 30.23 -5.38
CA ALA A 341 -18.42 31.06 -6.49
C ALA A 341 -16.95 30.72 -6.85
N PRO A 342 -16.54 30.95 -8.10
CA PRO A 342 -15.16 30.71 -8.54
C PRO A 342 -14.19 31.76 -7.95
N PRO A 343 -12.92 31.39 -7.69
CA PRO A 343 -11.92 32.33 -7.20
C PRO A 343 -11.39 33.24 -8.31
N SER A 344 -11.26 34.52 -7.98
CA SER A 344 -10.53 35.56 -8.71
C SER A 344 -9.02 35.42 -8.47
N TYR A 345 -8.21 35.66 -9.50
CA TYR A 345 -6.75 35.73 -9.43
C TYR A 345 -6.31 37.19 -9.25
N GLU A 346 -5.40 37.43 -8.32
CA GLU A 346 -4.56 38.65 -8.27
C GLU A 346 -3.11 38.23 -8.53
N ASP A 347 -2.50 38.89 -9.52
CA ASP A 347 -1.09 38.80 -9.85
C ASP A 347 -0.25 39.67 -8.91
N SER A 348 0.89 39.16 -8.46
CA SER A 348 1.95 40.01 -7.94
C SER A 348 3.32 39.47 -8.34
N VAL A 349 4.01 40.29 -9.14
CA VAL A 349 5.43 40.17 -9.53
C VAL A 349 6.30 40.66 -8.38
N SER A 350 7.42 39.98 -8.12
CA SER A 350 8.54 40.57 -7.39
C SER A 350 9.85 40.24 -8.10
N GLU A 351 10.49 41.27 -8.64
CA GLU A 351 11.87 41.27 -9.11
C GLU A 351 12.84 41.14 -7.92
N GLN A 352 13.88 40.32 -8.09
CA GLN A 352 15.27 40.65 -7.75
C GLN A 352 16.22 39.69 -8.47
#